data_AF-A0A931M639-F1
#
_entry.id   AF-A0A931M639-F1
#
_cell.length_a   1.000
_cell.length_b   1.000
_cell.length_c   1.000
_cell.angle_alpha   90.00
_cell.angle_beta   90.00
_cell.angle_gamma   90.00
#
_symmetry.space_group_name_H-M   'P 1'
#
loop_
_entity.id
_entity.type
_entity.pdbx_description
1 polymer ?
#
loop_
_entity_poly.entity_id
_entity_poly.type
_entity_poly.pdbx_seq_one_letter_code
_entity_poly.pdbx_strand_id
1 'polypeptide(L)'
;MNTSNRKKYYFIAVIVFAAMPFFLAAQSISGVVNSYYKVLAINTTTSEAKLSSTTGLHYDDKVLLIQMKGATVNTSNSSSFGTISSAGNAGSYEFAYICAIHNDTVLFRENLINSYDASSYLQLVKVEKFTNVIITDTLKAQTWDASTGTGGVIAIEASGTVTLNSGVSATGSGFVGGTLYNFGPTCAGILPATAYYYDLVPDDYGSGAYKGEGIAATISGKQCGKGKFANGGGGGNNHNSGGAGGANYGSGGNGGNQTGLACNGTNSGIGGVALNSYGYSTGTNRIFMGGGGGAGHENNSQGVGGGNGGGIIIITCSTLDGVSHTIEANGKQPVNATNSPSIYEANGDGAGGGGAGGVIIIDAATISTNVIAEAKGGNGNNSGFLSQCTGPGGGGGGGVVWISAASVPGTLSTNVTGGTNGVVKVAACLNNAQGATAGANGTVLN
;
A
#
# COMPACT_ATOMS: atom_id res chain seq x y z
N MET A 1 -91.54 -39.82 9.57
CA MET A 1 -90.61 -38.90 8.89
C MET A 1 -89.50 -38.55 9.87
N ASN A 2 -88.28 -39.01 9.58
CA ASN A 2 -87.17 -39.07 10.54
C ASN A 2 -86.34 -37.77 10.46
N THR A 3 -86.38 -36.92 11.49
CA THR A 3 -85.65 -35.65 11.54
C THR A 3 -84.25 -35.84 12.14
N SER A 4 -83.24 -35.92 11.27
CA SER A 4 -81.82 -36.00 11.65
C SER A 4 -81.28 -34.63 12.07
N ASN A 5 -81.08 -34.41 13.37
CA ASN A 5 -80.31 -33.28 13.91
C ASN A 5 -78.80 -33.56 13.85
N ARG A 6 -78.08 -32.97 12.89
CA ARG A 6 -76.60 -32.96 12.87
C ARG A 6 -76.08 -31.70 13.56
N LYS A 7 -75.48 -31.84 14.74
CA LYS A 7 -74.68 -30.78 15.37
C LYS A 7 -73.35 -30.66 14.63
N LYS A 8 -73.04 -29.47 14.08
CA LYS A 8 -71.74 -29.13 13.50
C LYS A 8 -70.83 -28.63 14.61
N TYR A 9 -69.72 -29.32 14.86
CA TYR A 9 -68.65 -28.86 15.74
C TYR A 9 -67.59 -28.16 14.89
N TYR A 10 -67.34 -26.88 15.16
CA TYR A 10 -66.26 -26.13 14.54
C TYR A 10 -65.01 -26.27 15.41
N PHE A 11 -63.98 -26.92 14.87
CA PHE A 11 -62.66 -27.03 15.48
C PHE A 11 -61.89 -25.75 15.13
N ILE A 12 -61.67 -24.86 16.10
CA ILE A 12 -60.79 -23.71 15.93
C ILE A 12 -59.37 -24.19 16.26
N ALA A 13 -58.54 -24.34 15.23
CA ALA A 13 -57.11 -24.58 15.38
C ALA A 13 -56.42 -23.25 15.73
N VAL A 14 -56.04 -23.07 16.99
CA VAL A 14 -55.18 -21.96 17.42
C VAL A 14 -53.75 -22.31 17.02
N ILE A 15 -53.25 -21.68 15.94
CA ILE A 15 -51.84 -21.76 15.55
C ILE A 15 -51.07 -20.80 16.45
N VAL A 16 -50.35 -21.34 17.43
CA VAL A 16 -49.40 -20.58 18.24
C VAL A 16 -48.16 -20.32 17.39
N PHE A 17 -47.99 -19.08 16.90
CA PHE A 17 -46.74 -18.63 16.30
C PHE A 17 -45.69 -18.49 17.41
N ALA A 18 -44.90 -19.53 17.63
CA ALA A 18 -43.71 -19.42 18.46
C ALA A 18 -42.70 -18.53 17.72
N ALA A 19 -42.53 -17.28 18.19
CA ALA A 19 -41.48 -16.39 17.71
C ALA A 19 -40.12 -16.99 18.11
N MET A 20 -39.51 -17.79 17.23
CA MET A 20 -38.11 -18.16 17.37
C MET A 20 -37.28 -16.89 17.19
N PRO A 21 -36.42 -16.52 18.16
CA PRO A 21 -35.46 -15.46 17.93
C PRO A 21 -34.53 -15.91 16.80
N PHE A 22 -34.58 -15.21 15.66
CA PHE A 22 -33.56 -15.34 14.62
C PHE A 22 -32.26 -14.77 15.19
N PHE A 23 -31.42 -15.63 15.76
CA PHE A 23 -30.02 -15.29 15.97
C PHE A 23 -29.37 -15.21 14.58
N LEU A 24 -29.08 -13.99 14.11
CA LEU A 24 -28.27 -13.80 12.91
C LEU A 24 -26.87 -14.38 13.21
N ALA A 25 -26.59 -15.55 12.65
CA ALA A 25 -25.26 -16.16 12.71
C ALA A 25 -24.24 -15.22 12.06
N ALA A 26 -23.04 -15.15 12.63
CA ALA A 26 -21.97 -14.35 12.05
C ALA A 26 -21.59 -14.88 10.66
N GLN A 27 -21.43 -13.97 9.70
CA GLN A 27 -21.01 -14.34 8.35
C GLN A 27 -19.52 -14.66 8.33
N SER A 28 -19.11 -15.67 7.57
CA SER A 28 -17.69 -16.03 7.42
C SER A 28 -17.12 -15.48 6.12
N ILE A 29 -15.97 -14.80 6.20
CA ILE A 29 -15.28 -14.21 5.04
C ILE A 29 -13.79 -14.61 5.01
N SER A 30 -13.20 -14.52 3.81
CA SER A 30 -11.77 -14.70 3.53
C SER A 30 -11.43 -14.14 2.14
N GLY A 31 -10.14 -14.08 1.78
CA GLY A 31 -9.71 -13.69 0.44
C GLY A 31 -9.91 -12.20 0.16
N VAL A 32 -10.14 -11.85 -1.12
CA VAL A 32 -10.41 -10.45 -1.51
C VAL A 32 -11.89 -10.16 -1.28
N VAL A 33 -12.17 -9.24 -0.35
CA VAL A 33 -13.54 -8.93 0.09
C VAL A 33 -14.15 -7.73 -0.64
N ASN A 34 -13.34 -6.72 -0.96
CA ASN A 34 -13.81 -5.51 -1.61
C ASN A 34 -13.84 -5.64 -3.14
N SER A 35 -14.75 -4.90 -3.77
CA SER A 35 -14.76 -4.63 -5.21
C SER A 35 -14.30 -3.19 -5.48
N TYR A 36 -13.55 -3.00 -6.58
CA TYR A 36 -12.87 -1.73 -6.90
C TYR A 36 -13.26 -1.23 -8.29
N TYR A 37 -13.49 0.07 -8.41
CA TYR A 37 -14.02 0.70 -9.61
C TYR A 37 -13.19 1.93 -9.97
N LYS A 38 -12.72 2.00 -11.21
CA LYS A 38 -12.06 3.18 -11.74
C LYS A 38 -13.10 4.28 -11.95
N VAL A 39 -12.86 5.46 -11.39
CA VAL A 39 -13.71 6.64 -11.63
C VAL A 39 -13.19 7.35 -12.88
N LEU A 40 -14.04 7.45 -13.90
CA LEU A 40 -13.74 8.09 -15.18
C LEU A 40 -14.05 9.58 -15.18
N ALA A 41 -15.06 10.00 -14.41
CA ALA A 41 -15.43 11.39 -14.20
C ALA A 41 -16.11 11.55 -12.83
N ILE A 42 -15.98 12.72 -12.23
CA ILE A 42 -16.57 13.06 -10.93
C ILE A 42 -17.17 14.47 -11.02
N ASN A 43 -18.40 14.62 -10.54
CA ASN A 43 -19.05 15.91 -10.35
C ASN A 43 -19.44 16.04 -8.88
N THR A 44 -18.67 16.81 -8.12
CA THR A 44 -18.90 16.99 -6.68
C THR A 44 -20.11 17.90 -6.39
N THR A 45 -20.50 18.76 -7.32
CA THR A 45 -21.67 19.63 -7.18
C THR A 45 -22.98 18.83 -7.24
N THR A 46 -23.04 17.82 -8.10
CA THR A 46 -24.20 16.90 -8.19
C THR A 46 -23.98 15.61 -7.40
N SER A 47 -22.80 15.41 -6.82
CA SER A 47 -22.38 14.19 -6.12
C SER A 47 -22.55 12.93 -6.97
N GLU A 48 -21.97 12.95 -8.17
CA GLU A 48 -22.07 11.87 -9.16
C GLU A 48 -20.70 11.42 -9.64
N ALA A 49 -20.51 10.11 -9.81
CA ALA A 49 -19.29 9.54 -10.37
C ALA A 49 -19.63 8.62 -11.54
N LYS A 50 -18.94 8.83 -12.67
CA LYS A 50 -18.96 7.91 -13.81
C LYS A 50 -17.89 6.85 -13.63
N LEU A 51 -18.24 5.58 -13.72
CA LEU A 51 -17.35 4.45 -13.45
C LEU A 51 -17.01 3.68 -14.73
N SER A 52 -15.91 2.92 -14.71
CA SER A 52 -15.58 1.99 -15.80
C SER A 52 -16.53 0.78 -15.87
N SER A 53 -17.21 0.46 -14.77
CA SER A 53 -18.27 -0.53 -14.66
C SER A 53 -19.07 -0.24 -13.39
N THR A 54 -20.34 -0.65 -13.36
CA THR A 54 -21.21 -0.61 -12.17
C THR A 54 -21.62 -2.01 -11.71
N THR A 55 -21.08 -3.06 -12.33
CA THR A 55 -21.41 -4.45 -11.97
C THR A 55 -21.10 -4.74 -10.50
N GLY A 56 -22.07 -5.28 -9.78
CA GLY A 56 -21.95 -5.61 -8.36
C GLY A 56 -22.28 -4.46 -7.39
N LEU A 57 -22.49 -3.25 -7.92
CA LEU A 57 -23.01 -2.11 -7.15
C LEU A 57 -24.54 -2.10 -7.16
N HIS A 58 -25.12 -1.74 -6.03
CA HIS A 58 -26.56 -1.66 -5.83
C HIS A 58 -26.93 -0.38 -5.08
N TYR A 59 -28.23 -0.07 -5.07
CA TYR A 59 -28.78 0.95 -4.19
C TYR A 59 -28.41 0.68 -2.72
N ASP A 60 -28.08 1.72 -1.98
CA ASP A 60 -27.71 1.71 -0.56
C ASP A 60 -26.38 0.99 -0.21
N ASP A 61 -25.59 0.61 -1.23
CA ASP A 61 -24.22 0.19 -0.99
C ASP A 61 -23.41 1.36 -0.40
N LYS A 62 -22.69 1.09 0.71
CA LYS A 62 -21.68 2.02 1.23
C LYS A 62 -20.42 1.90 0.40
N VAL A 63 -19.84 3.04 0.05
CA VAL A 63 -18.64 3.13 -0.78
C VAL A 63 -17.64 4.09 -0.18
N LEU A 64 -16.37 3.85 -0.46
CA LEU A 64 -15.24 4.73 -0.18
C LEU A 64 -14.76 5.30 -1.51
N LEU A 65 -14.84 6.61 -1.67
CA LEU A 65 -14.21 7.34 -2.75
C LEU A 65 -12.83 7.81 -2.27
N ILE A 66 -11.75 7.45 -2.97
CA ILE A 66 -10.38 7.75 -2.53
C ILE A 66 -9.45 8.05 -3.70
N GLN A 67 -8.72 9.17 -3.60
CA GLN A 67 -7.76 9.62 -4.59
C GLN A 67 -6.37 9.05 -4.29
N MET A 68 -5.88 8.17 -5.16
CA MET A 68 -4.62 7.46 -4.91
C MET A 68 -3.39 8.29 -5.29
N LYS A 69 -3.47 9.07 -6.38
CA LYS A 69 -2.38 9.93 -6.85
C LYS A 69 -2.90 11.35 -7.11
N GLY A 70 -2.01 12.26 -7.51
CA GLY A 70 -2.34 13.66 -7.81
C GLY A 70 -1.37 14.67 -7.23
N ALA A 71 -0.27 14.21 -6.62
CA ALA A 71 0.80 15.10 -6.19
C ALA A 71 1.63 15.58 -7.38
N THR A 72 2.01 16.86 -7.33
CA THR A 72 2.98 17.45 -8.26
C THR A 72 4.35 17.43 -7.62
N VAL A 73 5.38 17.09 -8.41
CA VAL A 73 6.76 17.02 -7.98
C VAL A 73 7.66 17.92 -8.81
N ASN A 74 8.81 18.32 -8.24
CA ASN A 74 9.86 18.98 -9.01
C ASN A 74 10.46 18.00 -10.04
N THR A 75 10.55 18.44 -11.30
CA THR A 75 11.02 17.60 -12.41
C THR A 75 12.35 18.07 -13.01
N SER A 76 12.99 19.07 -12.41
CA SER A 76 14.33 19.51 -12.78
C SER A 76 15.35 18.44 -12.44
N ASN A 77 16.36 18.25 -13.29
CA ASN A 77 17.41 17.27 -13.06
C ASN A 77 18.42 17.78 -11.99
N SER A 78 17.99 17.84 -10.74
CA SER A 78 18.77 18.36 -9.61
C SER A 78 18.43 17.61 -8.32
N SER A 79 19.08 17.96 -7.21
CA SER A 79 18.81 17.38 -5.88
C SER A 79 17.36 17.52 -5.41
N SER A 80 16.62 18.46 -6.01
CA SER A 80 15.20 18.66 -5.73
C SER A 80 14.29 17.74 -6.53
N PHE A 81 14.80 16.95 -7.48
CA PHE A 81 13.96 16.05 -8.28
C PHE A 81 13.10 15.15 -7.37
N GLY A 82 11.82 15.06 -7.70
CA GLY A 82 10.87 14.21 -6.99
C GLY A 82 10.38 14.74 -5.65
N THR A 83 10.83 15.91 -5.19
CA THR A 83 10.24 16.56 -4.00
C THR A 83 8.82 17.03 -4.32
N ILE A 84 7.90 16.84 -3.38
CA ILE A 84 6.49 17.24 -3.51
C ILE A 84 6.39 18.77 -3.43
N SER A 85 5.92 19.40 -4.50
CA SER A 85 5.58 20.83 -4.52
C SER A 85 4.13 21.10 -4.10
N SER A 86 3.25 20.13 -4.36
CA SER A 86 1.86 20.11 -3.86
C SER A 86 1.38 18.67 -3.78
N ALA A 87 0.66 18.32 -2.72
CA ALA A 87 0.02 17.00 -2.61
C ALA A 87 -1.22 16.87 -3.52
N GLY A 88 -1.70 17.97 -4.12
CA GLY A 88 -2.95 17.99 -4.88
C GLY A 88 -4.10 17.42 -4.06
N ASN A 89 -4.85 16.49 -4.65
CA ASN A 89 -5.91 15.74 -3.98
C ASN A 89 -5.46 14.36 -3.51
N ALA A 90 -4.18 13.98 -3.67
CA ALA A 90 -3.71 12.66 -3.28
C ALA A 90 -4.02 12.41 -1.79
N GLY A 91 -4.55 11.22 -1.51
CA GLY A 91 -4.95 10.76 -0.19
C GLY A 91 -6.26 11.33 0.34
N SER A 92 -6.93 12.24 -0.38
CA SER A 92 -8.29 12.68 -0.02
C SER A 92 -9.27 11.50 -0.17
N TYR A 93 -10.18 11.36 0.78
CA TYR A 93 -11.16 10.27 0.78
C TYR A 93 -12.46 10.67 1.48
N GLU A 94 -13.57 10.07 1.07
CA GLU A 94 -14.89 10.21 1.68
C GLU A 94 -15.68 8.90 1.61
N PHE A 95 -16.53 8.67 2.61
CA PHE A 95 -17.54 7.60 2.56
C PHE A 95 -18.87 8.17 2.10
N ALA A 96 -19.59 7.42 1.27
CA ALA A 96 -20.92 7.76 0.81
C ALA A 96 -21.79 6.51 0.63
N TYR A 97 -23.10 6.72 0.46
CA TYR A 97 -24.06 5.69 0.06
C TYR A 97 -24.52 5.92 -1.37
N ILE A 98 -24.67 4.84 -2.14
CA ILE A 98 -25.25 4.92 -3.48
C ILE A 98 -26.77 5.20 -3.38
N CYS A 99 -27.19 6.33 -3.92
CA CYS A 99 -28.58 6.75 -4.01
C CYS A 99 -29.26 6.24 -5.30
N ALA A 100 -28.54 6.20 -6.41
CA ALA A 100 -29.04 5.66 -7.68
C ALA A 100 -27.89 5.25 -8.60
N ILE A 101 -28.19 4.36 -9.54
CA ILE A 101 -27.28 3.98 -10.62
C ILE A 101 -28.01 4.19 -11.94
N HIS A 102 -27.47 5.07 -12.79
CA HIS A 102 -27.95 5.33 -14.14
C HIS A 102 -26.86 4.92 -15.12
N ASN A 103 -27.01 3.75 -15.74
CA ASN A 103 -26.00 3.15 -16.61
C ASN A 103 -24.65 2.97 -15.88
N ASP A 104 -23.65 3.75 -16.27
CA ASP A 104 -22.29 3.77 -15.71
C ASP A 104 -22.07 4.87 -14.67
N THR A 105 -23.12 5.62 -14.31
CA THR A 105 -23.04 6.74 -13.36
C THR A 105 -23.72 6.39 -12.05
N VAL A 106 -23.00 6.55 -10.95
CA VAL A 106 -23.52 6.41 -9.58
C VAL A 106 -23.78 7.80 -9.00
N LEU A 107 -24.93 7.95 -8.34
CA LEU A 107 -25.30 9.15 -7.60
C LEU A 107 -25.14 8.85 -6.11
N PHE A 108 -24.52 9.74 -5.36
CA PHE A 108 -24.33 9.61 -3.92
C PHE A 108 -25.46 10.28 -3.15
N ARG A 109 -25.77 9.74 -1.96
CA ARG A 109 -26.75 10.31 -1.04
C ARG A 109 -26.19 11.56 -0.35
N GLU A 110 -24.92 11.50 0.04
CA GLU A 110 -24.20 12.58 0.71
C GLU A 110 -23.64 13.57 -0.32
N ASN A 111 -23.54 14.84 0.08
CA ASN A 111 -22.79 15.83 -0.68
C ASN A 111 -21.30 15.59 -0.51
N LEU A 112 -20.57 15.46 -1.62
CA LEU A 112 -19.10 15.38 -1.58
C LEU A 112 -18.50 16.74 -1.22
N ILE A 113 -17.67 16.76 -0.18
CA ILE A 113 -17.04 17.97 0.36
C ILE A 113 -15.63 18.13 -0.21
N ASN A 114 -14.91 17.03 -0.46
CA ASN A 114 -13.59 17.12 -1.07
C ASN A 114 -13.70 17.38 -2.58
N SER A 115 -12.65 18.02 -3.11
CA SER A 115 -12.42 18.05 -4.54
C SER A 115 -11.62 16.82 -4.97
N TYR A 116 -11.92 16.31 -6.16
CA TYR A 116 -11.22 15.17 -6.74
C TYR A 116 -10.87 15.43 -8.20
N ASP A 117 -9.86 14.73 -8.69
CA ASP A 117 -9.48 14.69 -10.10
C ASP A 117 -9.55 13.26 -10.62
N ALA A 118 -10.58 12.92 -11.40
CA ALA A 118 -10.76 11.57 -11.93
C ALA A 118 -9.58 11.09 -12.80
N SER A 119 -8.81 12.01 -13.41
CA SER A 119 -7.64 11.66 -14.22
C SER A 119 -6.42 11.28 -13.37
N SER A 120 -6.41 11.68 -12.09
CA SER A 120 -5.33 11.41 -11.13
C SER A 120 -5.62 10.20 -10.24
N TYR A 121 -6.06 9.09 -10.85
CA TYR A 121 -6.20 7.79 -10.16
C TYR A 121 -7.18 7.82 -8.97
N LEU A 122 -8.39 8.29 -9.25
CA LEU A 122 -9.53 8.21 -8.34
C LEU A 122 -10.18 6.82 -8.44
N GLN A 123 -10.35 6.15 -7.30
CA GLN A 123 -11.08 4.89 -7.25
C GLN A 123 -12.26 4.95 -6.27
N LEU A 124 -13.28 4.17 -6.59
CA LEU A 124 -14.38 3.86 -5.70
C LEU A 124 -14.21 2.42 -5.23
N VAL A 125 -14.29 2.21 -3.92
CA VAL A 125 -14.18 0.89 -3.26
C VAL A 125 -15.51 0.60 -2.58
N LYS A 126 -16.16 -0.52 -2.92
CA LYS A 126 -17.37 -0.96 -2.20
C LYS A 126 -16.98 -1.41 -0.79
N VAL A 127 -17.59 -0.83 0.24
CA VAL A 127 -17.38 -1.18 1.64
C VAL A 127 -18.33 -2.33 1.98
N GLU A 128 -17.78 -3.48 2.36
CA GLU A 128 -18.60 -4.63 2.71
C GLU A 128 -19.13 -4.49 4.14
N LYS A 129 -20.47 -4.60 4.28
CA LYS A 129 -21.20 -4.37 5.52
C LYS A 129 -21.73 -5.66 6.13
N PHE A 130 -21.56 -5.80 7.44
CA PHE A 130 -21.98 -6.96 8.21
C PHE A 130 -22.73 -6.55 9.47
N THR A 131 -23.48 -7.49 10.06
CA THR A 131 -23.91 -7.37 11.46
C THR A 131 -22.82 -7.90 12.37
N ASN A 132 -22.46 -9.18 12.19
CA ASN A 132 -21.30 -9.80 12.82
C ASN A 132 -20.53 -10.58 11.72
N VAL A 133 -19.21 -10.59 11.81
CA VAL A 133 -18.36 -11.23 10.79
C VAL A 133 -17.18 -11.96 11.45
N ILE A 134 -16.89 -13.15 10.93
CA ILE A 134 -15.75 -13.98 11.32
C ILE A 134 -14.81 -14.08 10.12
N ILE A 135 -13.56 -13.65 10.31
CA ILE A 135 -12.49 -13.81 9.32
C ILE A 135 -11.87 -15.18 9.53
N THR A 136 -12.18 -16.13 8.63
CA THR A 136 -11.86 -17.56 8.78
C THR A 136 -10.55 -17.97 8.11
N ASP A 137 -10.10 -17.19 7.14
CA ASP A 137 -8.78 -17.26 6.51
C ASP A 137 -8.38 -15.82 6.13
N THR A 138 -7.13 -15.61 5.70
CA THR A 138 -6.55 -14.28 5.54
C THR A 138 -7.40 -13.42 4.61
N LEU A 139 -7.86 -12.29 5.14
CA LEU A 139 -8.53 -11.24 4.37
C LEU A 139 -7.47 -10.41 3.64
N LYS A 140 -7.61 -10.20 2.33
CA LYS A 140 -6.58 -9.60 1.47
C LYS A 140 -7.14 -8.43 0.67
N ALA A 141 -6.30 -7.44 0.42
CA ALA A 141 -6.57 -6.44 -0.62
C ALA A 141 -6.28 -7.04 -2.01
N GLN A 142 -7.00 -6.60 -3.03
CA GLN A 142 -6.45 -6.66 -4.39
C GLN A 142 -5.19 -5.80 -4.39
N THR A 143 -4.08 -6.29 -4.94
CA THR A 143 -2.87 -5.46 -5.09
C THR A 143 -3.18 -4.27 -6.00
N TRP A 144 -2.60 -3.12 -5.68
CA TRP A 144 -2.64 -1.94 -6.54
C TRP A 144 -2.23 -2.27 -7.98
N ASP A 145 -3.10 -1.90 -8.92
CA ASP A 145 -2.85 -2.00 -10.35
C ASP A 145 -2.78 -0.59 -10.93
N ALA A 146 -1.58 -0.18 -11.35
CA ALA A 146 -1.33 1.15 -11.91
C ALA A 146 -1.98 1.35 -13.30
N SER A 147 -2.34 0.28 -14.01
CA SER A 147 -2.98 0.36 -15.33
C SER A 147 -4.47 0.72 -15.21
N THR A 148 -5.16 0.10 -14.26
CA THR A 148 -6.57 0.39 -13.96
C THR A 148 -6.70 1.57 -13.01
N GLY A 149 -5.72 1.78 -12.15
CA GLY A 149 -5.75 2.76 -11.06
C GLY A 149 -6.60 2.32 -9.88
N THR A 150 -6.67 1.01 -9.61
CA THR A 150 -7.52 0.43 -8.56
C THR A 150 -6.78 -0.60 -7.69
N GLY A 151 -7.32 -0.86 -6.50
CA GLY A 151 -6.77 -1.82 -5.53
C GLY A 151 -6.09 -1.16 -4.34
N GLY A 152 -5.45 -1.97 -3.51
CA GLY A 152 -4.64 -1.56 -2.36
C GLY A 152 -5.43 -1.13 -1.11
N VAL A 153 -6.72 -1.44 -1.03
CA VAL A 153 -7.60 -1.02 0.08
C VAL A 153 -8.44 -2.19 0.58
N ILE A 154 -8.45 -2.43 1.89
CA ILE A 154 -9.45 -3.26 2.58
C ILE A 154 -10.36 -2.32 3.35
N ALA A 155 -11.68 -2.39 3.14
CA ALA A 155 -12.65 -1.58 3.87
C ALA A 155 -13.87 -2.43 4.26
N ILE A 156 -14.04 -2.67 5.56
CA ILE A 156 -15.18 -3.44 6.09
C ILE A 156 -15.85 -2.68 7.23
N GLU A 157 -17.15 -2.88 7.35
CA GLU A 157 -17.95 -2.34 8.45
C GLU A 157 -18.81 -3.45 9.06
N ALA A 158 -18.82 -3.55 10.39
CA ALA A 158 -19.74 -4.41 11.11
C ALA A 158 -20.50 -3.61 12.18
N SER A 159 -21.84 -3.63 12.19
CA SER A 159 -22.58 -2.95 13.26
C SER A 159 -22.36 -3.59 14.64
N GLY A 160 -21.97 -4.87 14.67
CA GLY A 160 -21.61 -5.63 15.86
C GLY A 160 -20.12 -5.98 15.89
N THR A 161 -19.82 -7.29 15.88
CA THR A 161 -18.48 -7.82 16.13
C THR A 161 -17.75 -8.21 14.85
N VAL A 162 -16.47 -7.85 14.76
CA VAL A 162 -15.48 -8.43 13.84
C VAL A 162 -14.61 -9.39 14.65
N THR A 163 -14.68 -10.69 14.35
CA THR A 163 -13.86 -11.74 14.99
C THR A 163 -12.75 -12.19 14.05
N LEU A 164 -11.50 -12.14 14.51
CA LEU A 164 -10.34 -12.60 13.76
C LEU A 164 -9.98 -14.03 14.16
N ASN A 165 -10.27 -15.01 13.30
CA ASN A 165 -9.70 -16.36 13.37
C ASN A 165 -8.50 -16.53 12.41
N SER A 166 -8.18 -15.49 11.65
CA SER A 166 -7.02 -15.37 10.75
C SER A 166 -6.69 -13.88 10.56
N GLY A 167 -5.56 -13.60 9.90
CA GLY A 167 -5.06 -12.24 9.71
C GLY A 167 -5.84 -11.42 8.68
N VAL A 168 -5.70 -10.09 8.76
CA VAL A 168 -6.10 -9.14 7.71
C VAL A 168 -4.84 -8.53 7.13
N SER A 169 -4.58 -8.69 5.85
CA SER A 169 -3.29 -8.30 5.25
C SER A 169 -3.45 -7.52 3.95
N ALA A 170 -2.97 -6.28 3.98
CA ALA A 170 -2.68 -5.44 2.83
C ALA A 170 -1.15 -5.30 2.62
N THR A 171 -0.36 -6.27 3.13
CA THR A 171 1.10 -6.26 3.03
C THR A 171 1.56 -6.30 1.57
N GLY A 172 2.28 -5.26 1.14
CA GLY A 172 2.76 -5.11 -0.23
C GLY A 172 1.68 -4.92 -1.29
N SER A 173 0.46 -4.52 -0.89
CA SER A 173 -0.67 -4.25 -1.79
C SER A 173 -0.76 -2.79 -2.24
N GLY A 174 0.12 -1.92 -1.75
CA GLY A 174 0.24 -0.50 -2.10
C GLY A 174 1.07 -0.25 -3.36
N PHE A 175 1.70 0.92 -3.46
CA PHE A 175 2.40 1.32 -4.69
C PHE A 175 3.52 0.34 -5.08
N VAL A 176 3.66 0.10 -6.38
CA VAL A 176 4.58 -0.88 -6.95
C VAL A 176 6.03 -0.42 -6.79
N GLY A 177 6.91 -1.35 -6.41
CA GLY A 177 8.36 -1.09 -6.41
C GLY A 177 8.95 -1.00 -7.82
N GLY A 178 10.15 -0.43 -7.94
CA GLY A 178 10.85 -0.32 -9.22
C GLY A 178 11.14 -1.69 -9.83
N THR A 179 10.81 -1.87 -11.11
CA THR A 179 11.07 -3.12 -11.83
C THR A 179 12.58 -3.37 -11.95
N LEU A 180 12.99 -4.63 -11.82
CA LEU A 180 14.37 -5.03 -12.07
C LEU A 180 14.67 -5.05 -13.58
N TYR A 181 15.84 -4.57 -13.98
CA TYR A 181 16.32 -4.67 -15.35
C TYR A 181 17.83 -4.87 -15.39
N ASN A 182 18.29 -5.80 -16.22
CA ASN A 182 19.72 -6.06 -16.45
C ASN A 182 20.25 -5.28 -17.65
N PHE A 183 21.22 -4.39 -17.42
CA PHE A 183 21.83 -3.51 -18.42
C PHE A 183 22.97 -4.16 -19.24
N GLY A 184 23.37 -5.39 -18.93
CA GLY A 184 24.53 -6.05 -19.55
C GLY A 184 25.87 -5.53 -19.02
N PRO A 185 27.00 -6.13 -19.43
CA PRO A 185 28.30 -6.04 -18.72
C PRO A 185 29.03 -4.69 -18.79
N THR A 186 28.36 -3.60 -19.15
CA THR A 186 28.98 -2.31 -19.39
C THR A 186 29.18 -1.54 -18.10
N CYS A 187 30.43 -1.49 -17.64
CA CYS A 187 30.88 -0.37 -16.82
C CYS A 187 31.21 0.82 -17.72
N ALA A 188 30.27 1.75 -17.90
CA ALA A 188 30.50 2.99 -18.62
C ALA A 188 31.36 3.96 -17.77
N GLY A 189 32.63 3.65 -17.54
CA GLY A 189 33.59 4.53 -16.87
C GLY A 189 33.92 5.82 -17.62
N ILE A 190 33.30 6.05 -18.79
CA ILE A 190 33.53 7.22 -19.66
C ILE A 190 32.58 8.39 -19.32
N LEU A 191 31.40 8.14 -18.72
CA LEU A 191 30.47 9.18 -18.25
C LEU A 191 29.81 8.79 -16.91
N PRO A 192 30.01 9.55 -15.81
CA PRO A 192 29.42 9.19 -14.53
C PRO A 192 27.90 9.42 -14.54
N ALA A 193 27.14 8.38 -14.18
CA ALA A 193 25.68 8.45 -14.07
C ALA A 193 25.25 9.26 -12.83
N THR A 194 25.27 10.58 -12.95
CA THR A 194 24.99 11.52 -11.84
C THR A 194 23.60 12.14 -11.86
N ALA A 195 22.84 11.95 -12.95
CA ALA A 195 21.52 12.54 -13.10
C ALA A 195 20.53 11.92 -12.11
N TYR A 196 19.49 12.69 -11.79
CA TYR A 196 18.40 12.29 -10.90
C TYR A 196 17.32 11.54 -11.65
N TYR A 197 17.21 11.71 -12.97
CA TYR A 197 16.34 10.90 -13.79
C TYR A 197 16.95 10.54 -15.15
N TYR A 198 16.46 9.45 -15.71
CA TYR A 198 16.72 8.96 -17.07
C TYR A 198 15.41 8.52 -17.73
N ASP A 199 15.40 8.44 -19.06
CA ASP A 199 14.19 8.25 -19.87
C ASP A 199 13.47 6.95 -19.54
N LEU A 200 13.97 5.86 -20.11
CA LEU A 200 13.48 4.51 -19.93
C LEU A 200 14.65 3.55 -20.12
N VAL A 201 14.45 2.33 -19.67
CA VAL A 201 15.39 1.24 -19.88
C VAL A 201 14.97 0.44 -21.11
N PRO A 202 15.89 0.07 -22.01
CA PRO A 202 17.32 0.41 -22.02
C PRO A 202 17.60 1.84 -22.46
N ASP A 203 18.50 2.53 -21.76
CA ASP A 203 19.24 3.66 -22.31
C ASP A 203 20.61 3.17 -22.83
N ASP A 204 21.20 3.87 -23.80
CA ASP A 204 22.45 3.46 -24.46
C ASP A 204 23.65 3.31 -23.50
N TYR A 205 23.52 3.83 -22.26
CA TYR A 205 24.59 3.93 -21.28
C TYR A 205 24.35 3.12 -20.00
N GLY A 206 23.18 2.48 -19.86
CA GLY A 206 22.78 1.76 -18.66
C GLY A 206 22.79 2.63 -17.40
N SER A 207 22.25 3.85 -17.45
CA SER A 207 22.62 4.87 -16.46
C SER A 207 21.94 4.74 -15.10
N GLY A 208 20.76 4.11 -15.01
CA GLY A 208 20.08 3.95 -13.73
C GLY A 208 18.84 3.09 -13.74
N ALA A 209 18.56 2.45 -12.60
CA ALA A 209 17.47 1.52 -12.40
C ALA A 209 16.12 2.23 -12.16
N TYR A 210 15.02 1.47 -12.26
CA TYR A 210 13.67 1.98 -12.06
C TYR A 210 13.43 2.48 -10.63
N LYS A 211 12.72 3.62 -10.54
CA LYS A 211 12.20 4.17 -9.28
C LYS A 211 10.95 3.40 -8.85
N GLY A 212 10.66 3.43 -7.55
CA GLY A 212 9.37 2.98 -7.03
C GLY A 212 8.25 3.99 -7.29
N GLU A 213 7.01 3.51 -7.35
CA GLU A 213 5.84 4.37 -7.47
C GLU A 213 5.50 5.10 -6.17
N GLY A 214 4.81 6.23 -6.31
CA GLY A 214 4.24 7.00 -5.21
C GLY A 214 2.97 7.74 -5.60
N ILE A 215 2.62 8.75 -4.81
CA ILE A 215 1.43 9.60 -4.95
C ILE A 215 1.50 10.58 -6.13
N ALA A 216 2.65 10.71 -6.77
CA ALA A 216 2.79 11.41 -8.04
C ALA A 216 2.57 10.41 -9.20
N ALA A 217 1.96 10.87 -10.29
CA ALA A 217 1.81 10.08 -11.51
C ALA A 217 3.17 9.90 -12.19
N THR A 218 3.51 8.68 -12.59
CA THR A 218 4.80 8.40 -13.26
C THR A 218 4.97 9.26 -14.50
N ILE A 219 6.13 9.90 -14.65
CA ILE A 219 6.41 10.78 -15.79
C ILE A 219 7.19 10.00 -16.83
N SER A 220 6.66 9.91 -18.05
CA SER A 220 7.36 9.34 -19.19
C SER A 220 8.67 10.07 -19.43
N GLY A 221 9.75 9.33 -19.57
CA GLY A 221 11.08 9.89 -19.72
C GLY A 221 11.78 10.24 -18.42
N LYS A 222 11.23 9.84 -17.26
CA LYS A 222 11.84 10.12 -15.95
C LYS A 222 11.68 8.96 -14.96
N GLN A 223 11.41 7.75 -15.44
CA GLN A 223 11.10 6.59 -14.57
C GLN A 223 12.33 6.00 -13.88
N CYS A 224 13.55 6.36 -14.30
CA CYS A 224 14.77 5.70 -13.87
C CYS A 224 15.75 6.64 -13.17
N GLY A 225 16.68 6.11 -12.38
CA GLY A 225 17.78 6.82 -11.72
C GLY A 225 17.56 7.16 -10.25
N LYS A 226 18.53 7.86 -9.63
CA LYS A 226 18.62 8.06 -8.17
C LYS A 226 17.58 8.96 -7.53
N GLY A 227 16.99 9.86 -8.30
CA GLY A 227 15.96 10.75 -7.79
C GLY A 227 14.74 9.95 -7.32
N LYS A 228 14.19 10.31 -6.16
CA LYS A 228 12.91 9.78 -5.67
C LYS A 228 11.73 10.21 -6.55
N PHE A 229 10.56 9.63 -6.32
CA PHE A 229 9.33 10.04 -6.98
C PHE A 229 8.21 10.24 -5.97
N ALA A 230 8.11 11.44 -5.40
CA ALA A 230 7.34 11.72 -4.18
C ALA A 230 7.73 10.74 -3.07
N ASN A 231 6.79 9.95 -2.56
CA ASN A 231 7.05 8.91 -1.57
C ASN A 231 7.59 7.59 -2.16
N GLY A 232 7.73 7.46 -3.48
CA GLY A 232 8.45 6.35 -4.11
C GLY A 232 9.97 6.52 -4.02
N GLY A 233 10.70 5.44 -3.72
CA GLY A 233 12.16 5.44 -3.60
C GLY A 233 12.87 5.58 -4.96
N GLY A 234 14.01 6.26 -4.99
CA GLY A 234 14.85 6.34 -6.19
C GLY A 234 15.54 5.00 -6.52
N GLY A 235 15.77 4.72 -7.81
CA GLY A 235 16.56 3.56 -8.22
C GLY A 235 18.07 3.79 -7.99
N GLY A 236 18.89 2.74 -8.10
CA GLY A 236 20.35 2.90 -8.11
C GLY A 236 20.84 3.42 -9.46
N ASN A 237 21.76 4.38 -9.49
CA ASN A 237 22.48 4.69 -10.73
C ASN A 237 23.64 3.73 -10.96
N ASN A 238 24.14 3.74 -12.20
CA ASN A 238 25.37 3.07 -12.56
C ASN A 238 26.56 3.59 -11.70
N HIS A 239 27.42 2.74 -11.16
CA HIS A 239 27.43 1.27 -11.30
C HIS A 239 26.95 0.57 -10.03
N ASN A 240 26.07 -0.44 -10.16
CA ASN A 240 25.60 -1.36 -9.11
C ASN A 240 25.32 -0.70 -7.75
N SER A 241 24.80 0.53 -7.80
CA SER A 241 24.32 1.23 -6.61
C SER A 241 22.98 0.65 -6.19
N GLY A 242 22.69 0.71 -4.91
CA GLY A 242 21.44 0.21 -4.33
C GLY A 242 20.27 1.17 -4.57
N GLY A 243 19.08 0.58 -4.67
CA GLY A 243 17.82 1.30 -4.67
C GLY A 243 17.43 1.79 -3.27
N ALA A 244 16.68 2.89 -3.23
CA ALA A 244 16.20 3.50 -1.99
C ALA A 244 14.88 2.91 -1.53
N GLY A 245 14.58 3.02 -0.23
CA GLY A 245 13.29 2.66 0.31
C GLY A 245 12.18 3.63 -0.07
N GLY A 246 10.95 3.11 -0.18
CA GLY A 246 9.74 3.93 -0.28
C GLY A 246 9.39 4.59 1.06
N ALA A 247 8.47 5.55 1.03
CA ALA A 247 7.99 6.29 2.21
C ALA A 247 6.46 6.26 2.38
N ASN A 248 6.05 6.50 3.62
CA ASN A 248 4.67 6.80 4.01
C ASN A 248 4.76 7.88 5.09
N TYR A 249 4.29 7.67 6.32
CA TYR A 249 4.54 8.62 7.42
C TYR A 249 6.05 8.83 7.65
N GLY A 250 6.78 7.74 7.81
CA GLY A 250 8.24 7.74 7.85
C GLY A 250 8.84 7.92 6.46
N SER A 251 9.96 8.64 6.36
CA SER A 251 10.78 8.73 5.14
C SER A 251 11.42 7.39 4.81
N GLY A 252 11.65 7.14 3.53
CA GLY A 252 12.42 5.99 3.07
C GLY A 252 13.91 6.22 3.30
N GLY A 253 14.66 5.13 3.49
CA GLY A 253 16.11 5.15 3.59
C GLY A 253 16.80 5.24 2.23
N ASN A 254 17.96 5.89 2.18
CA ASN A 254 18.82 5.90 0.99
C ASN A 254 19.41 4.52 0.70
N GLY A 255 19.64 4.22 -0.58
CA GLY A 255 20.41 3.06 -1.01
C GLY A 255 21.91 3.24 -0.78
N GLY A 256 22.66 2.16 -0.91
CA GLY A 256 24.11 2.14 -0.76
C GLY A 256 24.85 2.41 -2.07
N ASN A 257 26.06 2.92 -1.94
CA ASN A 257 26.98 3.15 -3.05
C ASN A 257 27.69 1.86 -3.45
N GLN A 258 28.21 1.82 -4.67
CA GLN A 258 29.20 0.81 -5.04
C GLN A 258 30.59 1.38 -4.76
N THR A 259 31.40 0.61 -4.04
CA THR A 259 32.82 0.88 -3.83
C THR A 259 33.65 -0.35 -4.22
N GLY A 260 34.77 -0.15 -4.90
CA GLY A 260 35.64 -1.24 -5.37
C GLY A 260 36.14 -1.05 -6.80
N LEU A 261 36.78 -2.10 -7.36
CA LEU A 261 37.50 -2.11 -8.65
C LEU A 261 36.90 -1.18 -9.73
N ALA A 262 37.76 -0.41 -10.41
CA ALA A 262 37.59 0.40 -11.65
C ALA A 262 36.33 1.28 -11.86
N CYS A 263 35.23 1.07 -11.14
CA CYS A 263 33.87 1.49 -11.46
C CYS A 263 33.13 2.00 -10.22
N ASN A 264 33.74 2.88 -9.43
CA ASN A 264 33.13 3.46 -8.23
C ASN A 264 31.86 4.27 -8.58
N GLY A 265 30.76 4.01 -7.87
CA GLY A 265 29.49 4.71 -8.05
C GLY A 265 28.96 5.31 -6.75
N THR A 266 29.01 6.64 -6.59
CA THR A 266 28.47 7.36 -5.41
C THR A 266 27.06 7.93 -5.66
N ASN A 267 26.27 7.25 -6.50
CA ASN A 267 24.99 7.75 -6.99
C ASN A 267 23.85 6.80 -6.60
N SER A 268 23.80 6.43 -5.32
CA SER A 268 22.75 5.57 -4.78
C SER A 268 21.37 6.23 -4.79
N GLY A 269 20.34 5.38 -4.76
CA GLY A 269 18.96 5.83 -4.72
C GLY A 269 18.66 6.69 -3.51
N ILE A 270 17.88 7.76 -3.72
CA ILE A 270 17.43 8.68 -2.67
C ILE A 270 16.09 8.20 -2.12
N GLY A 271 15.98 8.13 -0.79
CA GLY A 271 14.79 7.64 -0.09
C GLY A 271 13.54 8.49 -0.35
N GLY A 272 12.36 7.84 -0.35
CA GLY A 272 11.08 8.51 -0.59
C GLY A 272 10.77 9.63 0.43
N VAL A 273 9.99 10.62 0.01
CA VAL A 273 9.52 11.73 0.86
C VAL A 273 8.48 11.25 1.88
N ALA A 274 8.70 11.57 3.16
CA ALA A 274 7.71 11.39 4.21
C ALA A 274 6.43 12.20 3.93
N LEU A 275 5.27 11.58 4.20
CA LEU A 275 3.95 12.16 3.95
C LEU A 275 3.31 12.78 5.20
N ASN A 276 4.01 12.78 6.34
CA ASN A 276 3.53 13.31 7.62
C ASN A 276 3.09 14.79 7.58
N SER A 277 3.66 15.59 6.69
CA SER A 277 3.27 17.00 6.50
C SER A 277 2.07 17.19 5.56
N TYR A 278 1.54 16.12 4.96
CA TYR A 278 0.50 16.18 3.93
C TYR A 278 -0.78 15.41 4.29
N GLY A 279 -0.83 14.76 5.46
CA GLY A 279 -2.00 14.00 5.91
C GLY A 279 -1.90 13.55 7.36
N TYR A 280 -2.70 12.55 7.72
CA TYR A 280 -2.70 11.91 9.04
C TYR A 280 -2.97 12.87 10.21
N SER A 281 -3.88 13.82 9.99
CA SER A 281 -4.40 14.71 11.02
C SER A 281 -5.90 14.87 10.82
N THR A 282 -6.63 15.21 11.89
CA THR A 282 -8.07 15.49 11.79
C THR A 282 -8.39 16.69 10.91
N GLY A 283 -7.47 17.65 10.78
CA GLY A 283 -7.64 18.83 9.93
C GLY A 283 -7.43 18.56 8.44
N THR A 284 -6.37 17.83 8.08
CA THR A 284 -6.07 17.52 6.66
C THR A 284 -6.80 16.27 6.18
N ASN A 285 -7.01 15.30 7.08
CA ASN A 285 -7.70 14.03 6.89
C ASN A 285 -7.41 13.33 5.57
N ARG A 286 -6.12 13.08 5.31
CA ARG A 286 -5.64 12.33 4.14
C ARG A 286 -4.88 11.10 4.57
N ILE A 287 -5.06 10.01 3.82
CA ILE A 287 -4.40 8.74 4.02
C ILE A 287 -3.80 8.24 2.70
N PHE A 288 -2.67 7.55 2.78
CA PHE A 288 -1.91 7.18 1.59
C PHE A 288 -1.44 5.73 1.69
N MET A 289 -1.36 5.05 0.55
CA MET A 289 -0.63 3.78 0.46
C MET A 289 0.87 4.00 0.66
N GLY A 290 1.57 2.96 1.11
CA GLY A 290 3.02 2.94 1.15
C GLY A 290 3.63 3.11 -0.25
N GLY A 291 4.66 3.94 -0.35
CA GLY A 291 5.45 4.08 -1.58
C GLY A 291 6.27 2.82 -1.88
N GLY A 292 6.47 2.54 -3.17
CA GLY A 292 7.36 1.47 -3.60
C GLY A 292 8.83 1.83 -3.38
N GLY A 293 9.67 0.84 -3.08
CA GLY A 293 11.12 0.98 -3.09
C GLY A 293 11.66 1.07 -4.52
N GLY A 294 12.85 1.63 -4.70
CA GLY A 294 13.56 1.63 -5.98
C GLY A 294 14.34 0.33 -6.22
N ALA A 295 14.56 -0.01 -7.48
CA ALA A 295 15.41 -1.14 -7.87
C ALA A 295 16.90 -0.79 -7.70
N GLY A 296 17.71 -1.82 -7.44
CA GLY A 296 19.17 -1.70 -7.57
C GLY A 296 19.60 -1.71 -9.03
N HIS A 297 20.76 -1.12 -9.34
CA HIS A 297 21.36 -1.22 -10.66
C HIS A 297 21.96 -2.62 -10.87
N GLU A 298 21.78 -3.21 -12.05
CA GLU A 298 22.16 -4.60 -12.32
C GLU A 298 22.86 -4.75 -13.67
N ASN A 299 23.91 -5.58 -13.69
CA ASN A 299 24.54 -6.05 -14.92
C ASN A 299 24.87 -7.55 -14.96
N ASN A 300 24.66 -8.30 -13.86
CA ASN A 300 25.05 -9.72 -13.78
C ASN A 300 23.87 -10.70 -13.66
N SER A 301 22.63 -10.24 -13.90
CA SER A 301 21.40 -11.03 -13.72
C SER A 301 21.16 -11.48 -12.26
N GLN A 302 21.76 -10.79 -11.27
CA GLN A 302 21.64 -11.10 -9.85
C GLN A 302 21.10 -9.91 -9.03
N GLY A 303 20.62 -8.84 -9.67
CA GLY A 303 20.06 -7.68 -8.98
C GLY A 303 18.75 -7.98 -8.27
N VAL A 304 18.24 -7.00 -7.51
CA VAL A 304 16.93 -7.10 -6.85
C VAL A 304 16.11 -5.84 -7.14
N GLY A 305 14.86 -6.03 -7.58
CA GLY A 305 13.91 -4.93 -7.83
C GLY A 305 13.49 -4.23 -6.54
N GLY A 306 12.62 -3.23 -6.62
CA GLY A 306 12.08 -2.52 -5.47
C GLY A 306 10.91 -3.26 -4.80
N GLY A 307 10.75 -3.08 -3.49
CA GLY A 307 9.65 -3.68 -2.73
C GLY A 307 8.36 -2.89 -2.87
N ASN A 308 7.22 -3.57 -2.99
CA ASN A 308 5.92 -2.90 -3.00
C ASN A 308 5.58 -2.34 -1.62
N GLY A 309 4.95 -1.16 -1.58
CA GLY A 309 4.46 -0.57 -0.33
C GLY A 309 3.22 -1.27 0.23
N GLY A 310 2.89 -1.02 1.49
CA GLY A 310 1.67 -1.52 2.14
C GLY A 310 0.41 -0.78 1.67
N GLY A 311 -0.73 -1.48 1.67
CA GLY A 311 -2.03 -0.90 1.33
C GLY A 311 -2.69 -0.15 2.49
N ILE A 312 -3.98 0.09 2.37
CA ILE A 312 -4.82 0.72 3.39
C ILE A 312 -5.78 -0.33 3.94
N ILE A 313 -5.97 -0.37 5.25
CA ILE A 313 -6.97 -1.20 5.93
C ILE A 313 -7.86 -0.26 6.75
N ILE A 314 -9.18 -0.37 6.58
CA ILE A 314 -10.18 0.35 7.36
C ILE A 314 -11.16 -0.67 7.92
N ILE A 315 -11.26 -0.74 9.24
CA ILE A 315 -12.21 -1.58 9.95
C ILE A 315 -13.04 -0.68 10.85
N THR A 316 -14.35 -0.64 10.60
CA THR A 316 -15.32 0.03 11.47
C THR A 316 -16.18 -1.03 12.15
N CYS A 317 -16.23 -1.04 13.48
CA CYS A 317 -17.08 -1.98 14.21
C CYS A 317 -17.47 -1.53 15.62
N SER A 318 -18.47 -2.18 16.22
CA SER A 318 -18.73 -2.00 17.66
C SER A 318 -17.68 -2.72 18.50
N THR A 319 -17.31 -3.95 18.13
CA THR A 319 -16.32 -4.75 18.85
C THR A 319 -15.36 -5.44 17.89
N LEU A 320 -14.06 -5.27 18.13
CA LEU A 320 -13.00 -6.02 17.46
C LEU A 320 -12.47 -7.10 18.41
N ASP A 321 -12.67 -8.36 18.04
CA ASP A 321 -12.21 -9.54 18.77
C ASP A 321 -11.05 -10.19 18.00
N GLY A 322 -9.82 -9.83 18.38
CA GLY A 322 -8.61 -10.21 17.64
C GLY A 322 -8.05 -11.61 17.89
N VAL A 323 -8.26 -12.16 19.08
CA VAL A 323 -7.73 -13.47 19.50
C VAL A 323 -6.22 -13.64 19.20
N SER A 324 -5.45 -12.55 19.34
CA SER A 324 -4.02 -12.43 19.00
C SER A 324 -3.64 -12.53 17.51
N HIS A 325 -4.58 -12.33 16.59
CA HIS A 325 -4.29 -12.25 15.15
C HIS A 325 -3.83 -10.86 14.71
N THR A 326 -3.22 -10.82 13.52
CA THR A 326 -2.58 -9.64 12.95
C THR A 326 -3.47 -8.89 11.96
N ILE A 327 -3.35 -7.56 11.97
CA ILE A 327 -3.82 -6.64 10.95
C ILE A 327 -2.57 -5.98 10.37
N GLU A 328 -2.25 -6.22 9.11
CA GLU A 328 -0.94 -5.92 8.52
C GLU A 328 -1.06 -5.08 7.26
N ALA A 329 -0.48 -3.89 7.28
CA ALA A 329 -0.25 -3.04 6.11
C ALA A 329 1.26 -2.85 5.90
N ASN A 330 2.05 -3.92 6.01
CA ASN A 330 3.51 -3.83 5.92
C ASN A 330 3.97 -3.56 4.48
N GLY A 331 5.09 -2.85 4.33
CA GLY A 331 5.85 -2.82 3.07
C GLY A 331 6.64 -4.12 2.86
N LYS A 332 6.90 -4.48 1.61
CA LYS A 332 7.65 -5.69 1.27
C LYS A 332 9.15 -5.43 1.17
N GLN A 333 9.95 -6.37 1.66
CA GLN A 333 11.32 -6.56 1.20
C GLN A 333 11.25 -7.26 -0.17
N PRO A 334 11.89 -6.71 -1.22
CA PRO A 334 11.87 -7.36 -2.52
C PRO A 334 12.76 -8.62 -2.54
N VAL A 335 12.49 -9.48 -3.51
CA VAL A 335 13.19 -10.75 -3.71
C VAL A 335 13.57 -10.92 -5.17
N ASN A 336 14.67 -11.61 -5.40
CA ASN A 336 14.96 -12.24 -6.68
C ASN A 336 15.01 -13.75 -6.47
N ALA A 337 14.00 -14.46 -6.99
CA ALA A 337 13.84 -15.90 -6.76
C ALA A 337 14.92 -16.75 -7.45
N THR A 338 15.68 -16.18 -8.39
CA THR A 338 16.78 -16.89 -9.06
C THR A 338 18.10 -16.80 -8.30
N ASN A 339 18.21 -15.91 -7.30
CA ASN A 339 19.44 -15.72 -6.54
C ASN A 339 19.66 -16.85 -5.52
N SER A 340 20.92 -17.27 -5.38
CA SER A 340 21.38 -18.32 -4.47
C SER A 340 22.68 -17.87 -3.79
N PRO A 341 22.90 -18.18 -2.50
CA PRO A 341 22.06 -18.98 -1.61
C PRO A 341 20.86 -18.22 -1.02
N SER A 342 20.74 -16.90 -1.26
CA SER A 342 19.69 -16.06 -0.68
C SER A 342 18.95 -15.27 -1.75
N ILE A 343 17.62 -15.39 -1.77
CA ILE A 343 16.73 -14.59 -2.63
C ILE A 343 16.68 -13.10 -2.22
N TYR A 344 17.34 -12.76 -1.12
CA TYR A 344 17.39 -11.40 -0.55
C TYR A 344 18.73 -10.70 -0.76
N GLU A 345 19.64 -11.28 -1.53
CA GLU A 345 21.00 -10.77 -1.73
C GLU A 345 21.27 -10.54 -3.21
N ALA A 346 21.72 -9.32 -3.56
CA ALA A 346 22.14 -8.97 -4.91
C ALA A 346 23.60 -9.34 -5.14
N ASN A 347 23.85 -10.55 -5.66
CA ASN A 347 25.17 -11.18 -5.77
C ASN A 347 26.10 -10.47 -6.79
N GLY A 348 26.59 -9.29 -6.45
CA GLY A 348 27.50 -8.50 -7.28
C GLY A 348 26.80 -7.42 -8.09
N ASP A 349 25.50 -7.24 -7.86
CA ASP A 349 24.67 -6.18 -8.38
C ASP A 349 24.22 -5.25 -7.24
N GLY A 350 23.56 -4.15 -7.60
CA GLY A 350 22.87 -3.29 -6.64
C GLY A 350 21.63 -3.97 -6.09
N ALA A 351 21.40 -3.81 -4.79
CA ALA A 351 20.23 -4.38 -4.14
C ALA A 351 19.03 -3.41 -4.13
N GLY A 352 17.84 -3.99 -4.10
CA GLY A 352 16.57 -3.26 -4.08
C GLY A 352 16.23 -2.66 -2.71
N GLY A 353 15.56 -1.52 -2.72
CA GLY A 353 15.03 -0.89 -1.52
C GLY A 353 13.68 -1.46 -1.08
N GLY A 354 13.40 -1.42 0.22
CA GLY A 354 12.14 -1.89 0.78
C GLY A 354 10.96 -0.96 0.50
N GLY A 355 9.77 -1.52 0.33
CA GLY A 355 8.52 -0.74 0.25
C GLY A 355 8.14 -0.14 1.60
N ALA A 356 7.42 0.97 1.62
CA ALA A 356 6.97 1.59 2.87
C ALA A 356 5.78 0.85 3.49
N GLY A 357 5.58 1.01 4.80
CA GLY A 357 4.33 0.65 5.46
C GLY A 357 3.14 1.45 4.91
N GLY A 358 1.95 0.91 5.05
CA GLY A 358 0.69 1.51 4.64
C GLY A 358 -0.06 2.14 5.80
N VAL A 359 -1.39 2.07 5.77
CA VAL A 359 -2.25 2.66 6.81
C VAL A 359 -3.22 1.61 7.34
N ILE A 360 -3.38 1.56 8.66
CA ILE A 360 -4.42 0.81 9.34
C ILE A 360 -5.28 1.80 10.11
N ILE A 361 -6.59 1.82 9.84
CA ILE A 361 -7.59 2.56 10.60
C ILE A 361 -8.48 1.56 11.31
N ILE A 362 -8.52 1.63 12.65
CA ILE A 362 -9.42 0.83 13.48
C ILE A 362 -10.37 1.80 14.18
N ASP A 363 -11.58 1.87 13.66
CA ASP A 363 -12.68 2.55 14.32
C ASP A 363 -13.54 1.53 15.07
N ALA A 364 -13.16 1.26 16.32
CA ALA A 364 -13.84 0.27 17.16
C ALA A 364 -14.17 0.86 18.53
N ALA A 365 -15.42 0.71 18.96
CA ALA A 365 -15.81 1.15 20.31
C ALA A 365 -15.13 0.31 21.41
N THR A 366 -14.80 -0.95 21.12
CA THR A 366 -14.08 -1.84 22.04
C THR A 366 -13.18 -2.81 21.27
N ILE A 367 -11.94 -3.00 21.74
CA ILE A 367 -11.04 -4.08 21.32
C ILE A 367 -11.00 -5.11 22.45
N SER A 368 -11.79 -6.19 22.32
CA SER A 368 -12.14 -7.09 23.44
C SER A 368 -11.03 -8.08 23.80
N THR A 369 -10.19 -8.44 22.84
CA THR A 369 -9.05 -9.34 23.01
C THR A 369 -7.82 -8.80 22.29
N ASN A 370 -6.67 -9.43 22.48
CA ASN A 370 -5.42 -8.94 21.91
C ASN A 370 -5.49 -8.86 20.37
N VAL A 371 -5.07 -7.74 19.81
CA VAL A 371 -4.90 -7.47 18.38
C VAL A 371 -3.48 -6.98 18.15
N ILE A 372 -2.85 -7.43 17.06
CA ILE A 372 -1.54 -6.91 16.63
C ILE A 372 -1.74 -6.12 15.33
N ALA A 373 -1.46 -4.83 15.35
CA ALA A 373 -1.52 -3.97 14.17
C ALA A 373 -0.11 -3.59 13.70
N GLU A 374 0.24 -3.93 12.46
CA GLU A 374 1.57 -3.67 11.89
C GLU A 374 1.49 -2.86 10.59
N ALA A 375 2.17 -1.71 10.57
CA ALA A 375 2.40 -0.92 9.36
C ALA A 375 3.89 -0.61 9.22
N LYS A 376 4.71 -1.67 9.20
CA LYS A 376 6.18 -1.58 9.14
C LYS A 376 6.66 -1.29 7.72
N GLY A 377 7.79 -0.61 7.61
CA GLY A 377 8.56 -0.57 6.37
C GLY A 377 9.22 -1.92 6.06
N GLY A 378 9.33 -2.26 4.79
CA GLY A 378 10.07 -3.41 4.31
C GLY A 378 11.58 -3.19 4.41
N ASN A 379 12.35 -4.25 4.63
CA ASN A 379 13.81 -4.16 4.67
C ASN A 379 14.39 -3.97 3.26
N GLY A 380 15.52 -3.28 3.16
CA GLY A 380 16.34 -3.26 1.96
C GLY A 380 17.16 -4.55 1.83
N ASN A 381 17.51 -4.92 0.60
CA ASN A 381 18.26 -6.15 0.34
C ASN A 381 19.76 -6.01 0.59
N ASN A 382 20.38 -7.14 0.91
CA ASN A 382 21.84 -7.24 1.01
C ASN A 382 22.47 -7.27 -0.38
N SER A 383 23.78 -7.08 -0.45
CA SER A 383 24.54 -7.11 -1.70
C SER A 383 25.93 -7.74 -1.52
N GLY A 384 26.65 -7.87 -2.63
CA GLY A 384 28.08 -8.19 -2.65
C GLY A 384 28.39 -9.42 -3.49
N PHE A 385 29.60 -9.46 -4.06
CA PHE A 385 30.13 -10.64 -4.75
C PHE A 385 31.65 -10.63 -4.77
N LEU A 386 32.27 -11.75 -4.39
CA LEU A 386 33.73 -11.88 -4.30
C LEU A 386 34.38 -10.75 -3.50
N SER A 387 35.09 -9.83 -4.17
CA SER A 387 35.75 -8.66 -3.57
C SER A 387 35.02 -7.34 -3.85
N GLN A 388 33.82 -7.38 -4.44
CA GLN A 388 33.04 -6.20 -4.84
C GLN A 388 32.10 -5.77 -3.73
N CYS A 389 32.15 -4.48 -3.38
CA CYS A 389 31.25 -3.87 -2.40
C CYS A 389 30.15 -3.10 -3.11
N THR A 390 29.19 -3.83 -3.70
CA THR A 390 28.05 -3.23 -4.38
C THR A 390 27.04 -2.65 -3.41
N GLY A 391 26.18 -1.75 -3.87
CA GLY A 391 25.29 -0.98 -3.01
C GLY A 391 24.13 -1.80 -2.44
N PRO A 392 24.02 -1.95 -1.10
CA PRO A 392 22.84 -2.53 -0.48
C PRO A 392 21.60 -1.63 -0.62
N GLY A 393 20.41 -2.18 -0.38
CA GLY A 393 19.15 -1.46 -0.47
C GLY A 393 18.84 -0.62 0.77
N GLY A 394 18.16 0.51 0.57
CA GLY A 394 17.60 1.31 1.66
C GLY A 394 16.33 0.68 2.27
N GLY A 395 16.10 0.91 3.58
CA GLY A 395 14.90 0.43 4.25
C GLY A 395 13.67 1.30 3.94
N GLY A 396 12.48 0.70 3.85
CA GLY A 396 11.22 1.42 3.66
C GLY A 396 10.79 2.18 4.93
N GLY A 397 10.10 3.31 4.78
CA GLY A 397 9.56 4.08 5.89
C GLY A 397 8.36 3.38 6.56
N GLY A 398 8.18 3.58 7.86
CA GLY A 398 7.01 3.10 8.60
C GLY A 398 5.73 3.86 8.22
N GLY A 399 4.60 3.16 8.37
CA GLY A 399 3.26 3.63 8.04
C GLY A 399 2.50 4.22 9.23
N VAL A 400 1.17 4.10 9.21
CA VAL A 400 0.30 4.65 10.26
C VAL A 400 -0.64 3.59 10.82
N VAL A 401 -0.77 3.54 12.14
CA VAL A 401 -1.91 2.92 12.82
C VAL A 401 -2.73 4.04 13.44
N TRP A 402 -3.97 4.21 13.01
CA TRP A 402 -4.88 5.23 13.49
C TRP A 402 -6.09 4.57 14.14
N ILE A 403 -6.34 4.90 15.39
CA ILE A 403 -7.47 4.36 16.16
C ILE A 403 -8.43 5.48 16.55
N SER A 404 -9.71 5.15 16.73
CA SER A 404 -10.70 6.11 17.24
C SER A 404 -10.74 6.22 18.76
N ALA A 405 -10.08 5.29 19.47
CA ALA A 405 -9.99 5.33 20.92
C ALA A 405 -9.05 6.44 21.39
N ALA A 406 -9.43 7.17 22.44
CA ALA A 406 -8.67 8.32 22.97
C ALA A 406 -7.24 7.99 23.43
N SER A 407 -6.87 6.72 23.56
CA SER A 407 -5.51 6.23 23.79
C SER A 407 -5.41 4.79 23.30
N VAL A 408 -4.19 4.33 22.98
CA VAL A 408 -3.94 2.94 22.55
C VAL A 408 -4.37 1.97 23.67
N PRO A 409 -5.39 1.12 23.45
CA PRO A 409 -5.83 0.15 24.45
C PRO A 409 -4.73 -0.87 24.74
N GLY A 410 -4.64 -1.37 25.99
CA GLY A 410 -3.66 -2.41 26.34
C GLY A 410 -3.84 -3.73 25.57
N THR A 411 -5.01 -3.95 24.97
CA THR A 411 -5.32 -5.06 24.08
C THR A 411 -4.82 -4.85 22.64
N LEU A 412 -4.29 -3.67 22.30
CA LEU A 412 -3.74 -3.39 20.98
C LEU A 412 -2.22 -3.25 21.05
N SER A 413 -1.52 -4.19 20.43
CA SER A 413 -0.09 -4.06 20.15
C SER A 413 0.10 -3.42 18.78
N THR A 414 0.97 -2.42 18.68
CA THR A 414 1.23 -1.70 17.43
C THR A 414 2.71 -1.76 17.05
N ASN A 415 3.00 -1.97 15.77
CA ASN A 415 4.35 -1.85 15.22
C ASN A 415 4.37 -1.04 13.92
N VAL A 416 5.02 0.12 13.97
CA VAL A 416 5.14 1.06 12.85
C VAL A 416 6.61 1.35 12.53
N THR A 417 7.53 0.43 12.84
CA THR A 417 8.96 0.67 12.61
C THR A 417 9.30 0.81 11.13
N GLY A 418 10.27 1.66 10.81
CA GLY A 418 10.92 1.64 9.50
C GLY A 418 11.66 0.30 9.28
N GLY A 419 11.80 -0.09 8.03
CA GLY A 419 12.60 -1.24 7.64
C GLY A 419 14.09 -0.97 7.77
N THR A 420 14.88 -2.02 8.01
CA THR A 420 16.34 -1.91 8.06
C THR A 420 16.94 -1.79 6.67
N ASN A 421 18.08 -1.11 6.53
CA ASN A 421 18.88 -1.21 5.30
C ASN A 421 19.54 -2.59 5.18
N GLY A 422 19.90 -2.93 3.95
CA GLY A 422 20.81 -4.05 3.70
C GLY A 422 22.26 -3.72 4.03
N VAL A 423 23.09 -4.75 3.98
CA VAL A 423 24.54 -4.66 4.13
C VAL A 423 25.25 -5.52 3.08
N VAL A 424 26.52 -5.24 2.86
CA VAL A 424 27.37 -6.07 2.01
C VAL A 424 27.75 -7.37 2.74
N LYS A 425 27.65 -8.51 2.07
CA LYS A 425 27.85 -9.86 2.66
C LYS A 425 29.17 -10.53 2.28
N VAL A 426 30.03 -9.84 1.53
CA VAL A 426 31.36 -10.35 1.17
C VAL A 426 32.48 -9.90 2.11
N ALA A 427 33.51 -10.74 2.26
CA ALA A 427 34.58 -10.56 3.23
C ALA A 427 35.30 -9.20 3.15
N ALA A 428 35.48 -8.64 1.95
CA ALA A 428 36.18 -7.38 1.73
C ALA A 428 35.54 -6.17 2.44
N CYS A 429 34.24 -6.24 2.74
CA CYS A 429 33.44 -5.13 3.29
C CYS A 429 32.23 -5.65 4.06
N LEU A 430 32.42 -6.77 4.75
CA LEU A 430 31.35 -7.48 5.43
C LEU A 430 30.61 -6.58 6.42
N ASN A 431 29.27 -6.62 6.35
CA ASN A 431 28.34 -5.84 7.16
C ASN A 431 28.43 -4.32 6.98
N ASN A 432 29.14 -3.82 5.96
CA ASN A 432 29.13 -2.41 5.61
C ASN A 432 27.84 -2.05 4.86
N ALA A 433 27.19 -0.95 5.24
CA ALA A 433 25.98 -0.45 4.58
C ALA A 433 26.27 0.32 3.28
N GLN A 434 27.52 0.70 3.02
CA GLN A 434 27.92 1.55 1.89
C GLN A 434 27.13 2.87 1.79
N GLY A 435 26.71 3.42 2.92
CA GLY A 435 25.86 4.61 2.98
C GLY A 435 24.36 4.34 2.86
N ALA A 436 23.93 3.07 2.71
CA ALA A 436 22.53 2.71 2.85
C ALA A 436 22.03 3.02 4.27
N THR A 437 20.76 3.42 4.37
CA THR A 437 20.15 3.84 5.65
C THR A 437 18.79 3.16 5.86
N ALA A 438 18.43 2.93 7.12
CA ALA A 438 17.11 2.44 7.48
C ALA A 438 16.03 3.48 7.15
N GLY A 439 14.79 3.02 6.98
CA GLY A 439 13.64 3.92 6.91
C GLY A 439 13.34 4.53 8.27
N ALA A 440 12.72 5.71 8.28
CA ALA A 440 12.24 6.31 9.51
C ALA A 440 10.97 5.59 10.00
N ASN A 441 10.73 5.63 11.31
CA ASN A 441 9.53 5.07 11.90
C ASN A 441 8.29 5.85 11.47
N GLY A 442 7.18 5.13 11.45
CA GLY A 442 5.83 5.65 11.30
C GLY A 442 5.27 6.20 12.60
N THR A 443 3.94 6.26 12.70
CA THR A 443 3.27 6.78 13.90
C THR A 443 2.03 5.98 14.28
N VAL A 444 1.64 6.11 15.54
CA VAL A 444 0.34 5.69 16.06
C VAL A 444 -0.46 6.94 16.43
N LEU A 445 -1.71 7.03 15.96
CA LEU A 445 -2.59 8.19 16.15
C LEU A 445 -3.89 7.76 16.83
N ASN A 446 -4.46 8.64 17.66
CA ASN A 446 -5.67 8.47 18.45
C ASN A 446 -6.61 9.67 18.34
#